data_AF-A0A534RF22-F1
#
_entry.id   AF-A0A534RF22-F1
#
_cell.length_a   1.000
_cell.length_b   1.000
_cell.length_c   1.000
_cell.angle_alpha   90.00
_cell.angle_beta   90.00
_cell.angle_gamma   90.00
#
_symmetry.space_group_name_H-M   'P 1'
#
loop_
_entity.id
_entity.type
_entity.pdbx_description
1 polymer ?
#
loop_
_entity_poly.entity_id
_entity_poly.type
_entity_poly.pdbx_seq_one_letter_code
_entity_poly.pdbx_strand_id
1 'polypeptide(L)'
;MTLSTFPGTRDPVRRTAAAGAPAGRRGGYHHGNLRAALVATATALLEAEGPLGVTLRGAARRAGVSQAAPYRHFPDKSTLLAAVAEEGFRALGRAIVRAARPHRGDPVGALQAMAVAVVRFAAAHPSHYRLMSGPAVRGR
;
A
#
# COMPACT_ATOMS: atom_id res chain seq x y z
N MET A 1 -55.10 8.77 36.36
CA MET A 1 -55.67 10.08 36.69
C MET A 1 -55.22 10.42 38.11
N THR A 2 -54.02 10.99 38.25
CA THR A 2 -53.52 11.76 39.39
C THR A 2 -52.27 12.48 38.90
N LEU A 3 -52.42 13.79 38.73
CA LEU A 3 -51.38 14.75 38.40
C LEU A 3 -50.56 15.04 39.67
N SER A 4 -49.24 15.09 39.58
CA SER A 4 -48.46 15.93 40.50
C SER A 4 -47.17 16.37 39.83
N THR A 5 -47.30 17.52 39.18
CA THR A 5 -46.26 18.39 38.64
C THR A 5 -45.43 18.99 39.78
N PHE A 6 -44.10 19.00 39.65
CA PHE A 6 -43.21 19.88 40.42
C PHE A 6 -42.67 20.98 39.48
N PRO A 7 -42.62 22.26 39.92
CA PRO A 7 -42.24 23.39 39.09
C PRO A 7 -40.72 23.64 39.09
N GLY A 8 -40.23 24.26 38.03
CA GLY A 8 -38.82 24.57 37.84
C GLY A 8 -38.34 25.87 38.47
N THR A 9 -37.03 26.10 38.36
CA THR A 9 -36.40 27.42 38.42
C THR A 9 -35.20 27.45 37.49
N ARG A 10 -35.07 28.58 36.80
CA ARG A 10 -34.18 28.89 35.68
C ARG A 10 -32.87 29.55 36.12
N ASP A 11 -31.84 29.30 35.31
CA ASP A 11 -30.74 30.20 34.89
C ASP A 11 -29.66 30.62 35.92
N PRO A 12 -28.57 31.31 35.51
CA PRO A 12 -27.51 30.82 34.61
C PRO A 12 -26.10 31.21 35.15
N VAL A 13 -25.04 30.41 34.93
CA VAL A 13 -23.66 30.96 34.98
C VAL A 13 -22.78 30.38 33.88
N ARG A 14 -22.16 31.35 33.22
CA ARG A 14 -21.37 31.40 32.01
C ARG A 14 -19.94 30.86 32.19
N ARG A 15 -19.41 30.34 31.07
CA ARG A 15 -18.11 30.67 30.44
C ARG A 15 -16.94 29.66 30.54
N THR A 16 -16.41 29.41 29.34
CA THR A 16 -15.00 29.16 28.95
C THR A 16 -14.33 27.86 29.36
N ALA A 17 -14.00 27.01 28.38
CA ALA A 17 -12.67 27.02 27.75
C ALA A 17 -12.64 26.13 26.50
N ALA A 18 -11.96 26.62 25.47
CA ALA A 18 -11.59 25.88 24.28
C ALA A 18 -10.59 24.77 24.65
N ALA A 19 -10.74 23.59 24.03
CA ALA A 19 -9.67 22.60 23.95
C ALA A 19 -9.55 22.16 22.50
N GLY A 20 -8.49 22.64 21.85
CA GLY A 20 -8.06 22.24 20.53
C GLY A 20 -7.69 20.75 20.48
N ALA A 21 -7.76 20.21 19.27
CA ALA A 21 -7.49 18.83 18.91
C ALA A 21 -6.15 18.28 19.46
N PRO A 22 -6.01 16.96 19.43
CA PRO A 22 -4.85 16.40 18.77
C PRO A 22 -5.30 15.80 17.43
N ALA A 23 -4.75 16.37 16.36
CA ALA A 23 -4.75 15.75 15.05
C ALA A 23 -4.28 14.30 15.20
N GLY A 24 -5.14 13.36 14.81
CA GLY A 24 -4.83 11.93 14.83
C GLY A 24 -3.46 11.69 14.20
N ARG A 25 -2.59 11.01 14.96
CA ARG A 25 -1.23 10.63 14.58
C ARG A 25 -1.30 9.93 13.23
N ARG A 26 -0.96 10.67 12.16
CA ARG A 26 -0.72 10.09 10.84
C ARG A 26 0.46 9.14 10.99
N GLY A 27 0.16 7.86 10.96
CA GLY A 27 1.09 6.78 11.25
C GLY A 27 2.38 6.94 10.45
N GLY A 28 3.50 6.97 11.20
CA GLY A 28 4.84 6.64 10.75
C GLY A 28 5.21 7.10 9.35
N TYR A 29 5.63 8.36 9.22
CA TYR A 29 6.56 8.73 8.16
C TYR A 29 7.76 7.77 8.21
N HIS A 30 7.89 6.89 7.22
CA HIS A 30 9.14 6.18 6.95
C HIS A 30 10.13 7.18 6.32
N HIS A 31 10.55 8.20 7.07
CA HIS A 31 11.51 9.22 6.63
C HIS A 31 12.87 8.64 6.21
N GLY A 32 13.16 7.38 6.54
CA GLY A 32 14.44 6.76 6.21
C GLY A 32 14.57 6.27 4.75
N ASN A 33 13.46 6.07 4.02
CA ASN A 33 13.58 5.52 2.67
C ASN A 33 12.46 6.01 1.72
N LEU A 34 12.62 7.24 1.23
CA LEU A 34 11.75 7.83 0.21
C LEU A 34 11.56 6.91 -1.00
N ARG A 35 12.62 6.23 -1.44
CA ARG A 35 12.55 5.27 -2.56
C ARG A 35 11.55 4.15 -2.24
N ALA A 36 11.62 3.55 -1.06
CA ALA A 36 10.69 2.50 -0.65
C ALA A 36 9.25 3.02 -0.52
N ALA A 37 9.05 4.22 0.01
CA ALA A 37 7.72 4.83 0.10
C ALA A 37 7.10 5.05 -1.29
N LEU A 38 7.88 5.54 -2.26
CA LEU A 38 7.45 5.74 -3.64
C LEU A 38 7.13 4.41 -4.34
N VAL A 39 7.91 3.35 -4.10
CA VAL A 39 7.61 2.00 -4.63
C VAL A 39 6.30 1.50 -4.04
N ALA A 40 6.11 1.59 -2.72
CA ALA A 40 4.89 1.14 -2.06
C ALA A 40 3.63 1.86 -2.57
N THR A 41 3.69 3.18 -2.73
CA THR A 41 2.55 3.94 -3.26
C THR A 41 2.30 3.67 -4.74
N ALA A 42 3.36 3.42 -5.52
CA ALA A 42 3.25 3.01 -6.92
C ALA A 42 2.66 1.60 -7.07
N THR A 43 3.04 0.63 -6.23
CA THR A 43 2.40 -0.70 -6.17
C THR A 43 0.91 -0.57 -5.87
N ALA A 44 0.55 0.26 -4.90
CA ALA A 44 -0.86 0.49 -4.58
C ALA A 44 -1.62 1.24 -5.69
N LEU A 45 -0.94 2.01 -6.56
CA LEU A 45 -1.57 2.60 -7.75
C LEU A 45 -1.74 1.56 -8.85
N LEU A 46 -0.75 0.68 -9.02
CA LEU A 46 -0.78 -0.41 -10.00
C LEU A 46 -1.97 -1.35 -9.75
N GLU A 47 -2.24 -1.70 -8.49
CA GLU A 47 -3.36 -2.57 -8.14
C GLU A 47 -4.72 -1.89 -8.32
N ALA A 48 -4.81 -0.59 -8.07
CA ALA A 48 -6.07 0.16 -8.16
C ALA A 48 -6.43 0.59 -9.60
N GLU A 49 -5.43 1.00 -10.38
CA GLU A 49 -5.61 1.73 -11.64
C GLU A 49 -4.87 1.07 -12.82
N GLY A 50 -4.15 -0.03 -12.58
CA GLY A 50 -3.31 -0.69 -13.58
C GLY A 50 -2.06 0.11 -13.96
N PRO A 51 -1.24 -0.40 -14.91
CA PRO A 51 0.06 0.20 -15.26
C PRO A 51 -0.04 1.63 -15.81
N LEU A 52 -1.16 1.98 -16.46
CA LEU A 52 -1.36 3.31 -17.02
C LEU A 52 -1.59 4.37 -15.93
N GLY A 53 -2.27 4.04 -14.84
CA GLY A 53 -2.49 4.95 -13.70
C GLY A 53 -1.23 5.26 -12.88
N VAL A 54 -0.20 4.43 -12.98
CA VAL A 54 1.08 4.69 -12.28
C VAL A 54 1.80 5.89 -12.91
N THR A 55 2.03 6.92 -12.12
CA THR A 55 2.82 8.11 -12.49
C THR A 55 3.73 8.53 -11.33
N LEU A 56 4.88 9.13 -11.63
CA LEU A 56 5.80 9.67 -10.61
C LEU A 56 5.09 10.70 -9.70
N ARG A 57 4.31 11.59 -10.32
CA ARG A 57 3.53 12.62 -9.60
C ARG A 57 2.43 12.01 -8.74
N GLY A 58 1.74 10.98 -9.23
CA GLY A 58 0.75 10.23 -8.46
C GLY A 58 1.37 9.53 -7.25
N ALA A 59 2.51 8.88 -7.43
CA ALA A 59 3.26 8.24 -6.35
C ALA A 59 3.74 9.25 -5.30
N ALA A 60 4.27 10.40 -5.72
CA ALA A 60 4.71 11.48 -4.83
C ALA A 60 3.54 12.09 -4.03
N ARG A 61 2.41 12.35 -4.70
CA ARG A 61 1.19 12.85 -4.06
C ARG A 61 0.70 11.88 -2.98
N ARG A 62 0.61 10.58 -3.30
CA ARG A 62 0.20 9.55 -2.33
C ARG A 62 1.21 9.37 -1.19
N ALA A 63 2.50 9.56 -1.46
CA ALA A 63 3.55 9.49 -0.46
C ALA A 63 3.64 10.75 0.43
N GLY A 64 2.89 11.81 0.13
CA GLY A 64 2.90 13.05 0.91
C GLY A 64 4.22 13.82 0.79
N VAL A 65 4.88 13.74 -0.38
CA VAL A 65 6.16 14.41 -0.65
C VAL A 65 6.04 15.42 -1.79
N SER A 66 7.05 16.27 -1.97
CA SER A 66 7.05 17.25 -3.05
C SER A 66 7.07 16.57 -4.43
N GLN A 67 6.49 17.24 -5.43
CA GLN A 67 6.39 16.71 -6.80
C GLN A 67 7.75 16.51 -7.48
N ALA A 68 8.79 17.23 -7.02
CA ALA A 68 10.15 17.12 -7.54
C ALA A 68 10.96 15.99 -6.88
N ALA A 69 10.59 15.55 -5.66
CA ALA A 69 11.29 14.52 -4.90
C ALA A 69 11.47 13.17 -5.63
N PRO A 70 10.47 12.60 -6.35
CA PRO A 70 10.62 11.28 -6.95
C PRO A 70 11.68 11.23 -8.06
N TYR A 71 11.90 12.34 -8.78
CA TYR A 71 12.85 12.41 -9.89
C TYR A 71 14.31 12.19 -9.48
N ARG A 72 14.65 12.37 -8.20
CA ARG A 72 15.99 12.05 -7.66
C ARG A 72 16.23 10.55 -7.51
N HIS A 73 15.19 9.73 -7.44
CA HIS A 73 15.28 8.28 -7.27
C HIS A 73 14.85 7.52 -8.53
N PHE A 74 13.94 8.12 -9.30
CA PHE A 74 13.34 7.53 -10.48
C PHE A 74 13.31 8.60 -11.58
N PRO A 75 14.30 8.59 -12.50
CA PRO A 75 14.37 9.56 -13.60
C PRO A 75 13.09 9.59 -14.45
N ASP A 76 12.41 8.44 -14.56
CA ASP A 76 11.21 8.28 -15.37
C ASP A 76 10.23 7.24 -14.80
N LYS A 77 9.09 7.07 -15.46
CA LYS A 77 8.06 6.08 -15.08
C LYS A 77 8.58 4.65 -15.17
N SER A 78 9.46 4.34 -16.13
CA SER A 78 9.94 2.98 -16.37
C SER A 78 10.83 2.49 -15.23
N THR A 79 11.69 3.35 -14.69
CA THR A 79 12.55 3.05 -13.53
C THR A 79 11.74 2.83 -12.25
N LEU A 80 10.64 3.57 -12.06
CA LEU A 80 9.70 3.32 -10.96
C LEU A 80 9.00 1.96 -11.13
N LEU A 81 8.49 1.66 -12.33
CA LEU A 81 7.83 0.40 -12.62
C LEU A 81 8.78 -0.80 -12.49
N ALA A 82 10.04 -0.66 -12.87
CA ALA A 82 11.06 -1.69 -12.68
C ALA A 82 11.29 -1.99 -11.19
N ALA A 83 11.34 -0.97 -10.34
CA ALA A 83 11.46 -1.15 -8.89
C ALA A 83 10.20 -1.80 -8.27
N VAL A 84 9.01 -1.48 -8.79
CA VAL A 84 7.76 -2.15 -8.41
C VAL A 84 7.80 -3.62 -8.83
N ALA A 85 8.24 -3.93 -10.05
CA ALA A 85 8.39 -5.31 -10.52
C ALA A 85 9.39 -6.10 -9.66
N GLU A 86 10.51 -5.49 -9.31
CA GLU A 86 11.53 -6.06 -8.41
C GLU A 86 10.93 -6.45 -7.05
N GLU A 87 10.12 -5.57 -6.43
CA GLU A 87 9.43 -5.90 -5.18
C GLU A 87 8.39 -7.02 -5.37
N GLY A 88 7.73 -7.06 -6.53
CA GLY A 88 6.82 -8.16 -6.90
C GLY A 88 7.55 -9.52 -6.96
N PHE A 89 8.72 -9.58 -7.59
CA PHE A 89 9.54 -10.79 -7.62
C PHE A 89 10.01 -11.20 -6.22
N ARG A 90 10.40 -10.25 -5.36
CA ARG A 90 10.73 -10.54 -3.96
C ARG A 90 9.53 -11.10 -3.21
N ALA A 91 8.34 -10.52 -3.39
CA ALA A 91 7.12 -10.99 -2.76
C ALA A 91 6.74 -12.42 -3.21
N LEU A 92 6.83 -12.69 -4.51
CA LEU A 92 6.62 -14.01 -5.09
C LEU A 92 7.64 -15.02 -4.54
N GLY A 93 8.93 -14.70 -4.52
CA GLY A 93 9.97 -15.56 -3.96
C GLY A 93 9.71 -15.91 -2.48
N ARG A 94 9.30 -14.93 -1.68
CA ARG A 94 8.87 -15.17 -0.28
C ARG A 94 7.66 -16.12 -0.21
N ALA A 95 6.68 -16.00 -1.11
CA ALA A 95 5.51 -16.88 -1.15
C ALA A 95 5.88 -18.32 -1.52
N ILE A 96 6.72 -18.50 -2.54
CA ILE A 96 7.25 -19.80 -2.97
C ILE A 96 7.99 -20.50 -1.83
N VAL A 97 8.92 -19.80 -1.18
CA VAL A 97 9.70 -20.35 -0.06
C VAL A 97 8.78 -20.74 1.10
N ARG A 98 7.78 -19.91 1.44
CA ARG A 98 6.80 -20.24 2.49
C ARG A 98 5.99 -21.48 2.14
N ALA A 99 5.57 -21.63 0.88
CA ALA A 99 4.78 -22.78 0.44
C ALA A 99 5.59 -24.09 0.45
N ALA A 100 6.89 -24.05 0.15
CA ALA A 100 7.75 -25.23 0.14
C ALA A 100 8.14 -25.72 1.55
N ARG A 101 8.20 -24.82 2.54
CA ARG A 101 8.71 -25.12 3.90
C ARG A 101 8.06 -26.34 4.59
N PRO A 102 6.73 -26.55 4.52
CA PRO A 102 6.09 -27.72 5.14
C PRO A 102 6.50 -29.06 4.51
N HIS A 103 7.02 -29.06 3.27
CA HIS A 103 7.36 -30.26 2.51
C HIS A 103 8.87 -30.58 2.55
N ARG A 104 9.58 -30.15 3.60
CA ARG A 104 11.01 -30.46 3.80
C ARG A 104 11.19 -31.96 4.06
N GLY A 105 11.45 -32.71 3.01
CA GLY A 105 11.52 -34.18 3.02
C GLY A 105 10.77 -34.84 1.86
N ASP A 106 9.93 -34.06 1.16
CA ASP A 106 9.18 -34.47 -0.01
C ASP A 106 9.48 -33.50 -1.17
N PRO A 107 10.48 -33.79 -2.02
CA PRO A 107 10.85 -32.91 -3.13
C PRO A 107 9.70 -32.69 -4.13
N VAL A 108 8.87 -33.69 -4.37
CA VAL A 108 7.75 -33.60 -5.32
C VAL A 108 6.65 -32.72 -4.73
N GLY A 109 6.27 -32.94 -3.47
CA GLY A 109 5.30 -32.10 -2.77
C GLY A 109 5.78 -30.65 -2.64
N ALA A 110 7.07 -30.43 -2.39
CA ALA A 110 7.66 -29.08 -2.37
C ALA A 110 7.51 -28.40 -3.74
N LEU A 111 7.85 -29.08 -4.84
CA LEU A 111 7.71 -28.53 -6.19
C LEU A 111 6.24 -28.21 -6.52
N GLN A 112 5.31 -29.10 -6.18
CA GLN A 112 3.87 -28.86 -6.36
C GLN A 112 3.40 -27.63 -5.56
N ALA A 113 3.79 -27.51 -4.29
CA ALA A 113 3.44 -26.37 -3.45
C ALA A 113 4.01 -25.05 -4.00
N MET A 114 5.24 -25.07 -4.53
CA MET A 114 5.85 -23.92 -5.20
C MET A 114 5.07 -23.50 -6.45
N ALA A 115 4.69 -24.45 -7.31
CA ALA A 115 3.92 -24.17 -8.52
C ALA A 115 2.54 -23.56 -8.18
N VAL A 116 1.84 -24.14 -7.19
CA VAL A 116 0.57 -23.60 -6.69
C VAL A 116 0.74 -22.18 -6.13
N ALA A 117 1.84 -21.89 -5.45
CA ALA A 117 2.11 -20.55 -4.92
C ALA A 117 2.27 -19.51 -6.04
N VAL A 118 2.92 -19.86 -7.15
CA VAL A 118 3.02 -18.98 -8.32
C VAL A 118 1.64 -18.66 -8.90
N VAL A 119 0.80 -19.67 -9.10
CA VAL A 119 -0.55 -19.49 -9.65
C VAL A 119 -1.42 -18.66 -8.71
N ARG A 120 -1.39 -18.95 -7.41
CA ARG A 120 -2.13 -18.16 -6.39
C ARG A 120 -1.67 -16.71 -6.35
N PHE A 121 -0.37 -16.46 -6.44
CA PHE A 121 0.16 -15.10 -6.48
C PHE A 121 -0.31 -14.36 -7.74
N ALA A 122 -0.23 -15.00 -8.91
CA ALA A 122 -0.70 -14.42 -10.18
C ALA A 122 -2.20 -14.09 -10.15
N ALA A 123 -3.01 -14.95 -9.53
CA ALA A 123 -4.45 -14.75 -9.38
C ALA A 123 -4.80 -13.64 -8.38
N ALA A 124 -4.05 -13.52 -7.28
CA ALA A 124 -4.28 -12.49 -6.27
C ALA A 124 -3.78 -11.09 -6.70
N HIS A 125 -2.77 -11.03 -7.57
CA HIS A 125 -2.09 -9.80 -7.98
C HIS A 125 -1.98 -9.70 -9.52
N PRO A 126 -3.09 -9.68 -10.27
CA PRO A 126 -3.06 -9.80 -11.73
C PRO A 126 -2.33 -8.62 -12.40
N SER A 127 -2.49 -7.39 -11.89
CA SER A 127 -1.81 -6.21 -12.43
C SER A 127 -0.31 -6.24 -12.16
N HIS A 128 0.09 -6.66 -10.96
CA HIS A 128 1.50 -6.79 -10.57
C HIS A 128 2.18 -7.92 -11.33
N TYR A 129 1.51 -9.06 -11.47
CA TYR A 129 2.01 -10.21 -12.21
C TYR A 129 2.19 -9.88 -13.70
N ARG A 130 1.22 -9.19 -14.33
CA ARG A 130 1.36 -8.70 -15.70
C ARG A 130 2.52 -7.73 -15.88
N LEU A 131 2.79 -6.87 -14.90
CA LEU A 131 3.96 -5.99 -14.94
C LEU A 131 5.27 -6.79 -14.89
N MET A 132 5.32 -7.84 -14.08
CA MET A 132 6.50 -8.72 -13.94
C MET A 132 6.72 -9.62 -15.16
N SER A 133 5.64 -10.08 -15.81
CA SER A 133 5.69 -11.05 -16.91
C SER A 133 5.55 -10.44 -18.30
N GLY A 134 5.18 -9.17 -18.40
CA GLY A 134 4.82 -8.50 -19.65
C GLY A 134 5.94 -7.68 -20.28
N PRO A 135 5.80 -7.29 -21.56
CA PRO A 135 6.73 -6.41 -22.26
C PRO A 135 6.69 -4.95 -21.76
N ALA A 136 5.92 -4.62 -20.71
CA ALA A 136 5.78 -3.26 -20.17
C ALA A 136 7.08 -2.65 -19.61
N VAL A 137 8.15 -3.45 -19.47
CA VAL A 137 9.52 -2.99 -19.15
C VAL A 137 10.31 -2.60 -20.41
N ARG A 138 9.82 -2.93 -21.61
CA ARG A 138 10.38 -2.47 -22.89
C ARG A 138 9.51 -1.34 -23.42
N GLY A 139 9.98 -0.11 -23.28
CA GLY A 139 9.34 1.08 -23.82
C GLY A 139 9.02 0.93 -25.31
N ARG A 140 7.81 1.33 -25.67
CA ARG A 140 7.52 1.91 -26.99
C ARG A 140 7.04 3.32 -26.74
#